data_AF-A0A800JY74-F1
#
_entry.id   AF-A0A800JY74-F1
#
_cell.length_a   1.000
_cell.length_b   1.000
_cell.length_c   1.000
_cell.angle_alpha   90.00
_cell.angle_beta   90.00
_cell.angle_gamma   90.00
#
_symmetry.space_group_name_H-M   'P 1'
#
loop_
_entity.id
_entity.type
_entity.pdbx_description
1 polymer ?
#
loop_
_entity_poly.entity_id
_entity_poly.type
_entity_poly.pdbx_seq_one_letter_code
_entity_poly.pdbx_strand_id
1 'polypeptide(L)' 'MPLATSEFRTAARVQASRLGRPDLEAVFVPHPIQDQTPAEIEERADAVIEEVVARLTTGA' A
#
# COMPACT_ATOMS: atom_id res chain seq x y z
N MET A 1 4.46 3.47 7.10
CA MET A 1 3.18 2.91 6.63
C MET A 1 3.47 1.87 5.55
N PRO A 2 2.95 0.64 5.63
CA PRO A 2 3.17 -0.36 4.60
C PRO A 2 2.41 -0.02 3.31
N LEU A 3 3.04 -0.26 2.16
CA LEU A 3 2.45 -0.17 0.82
C LEU A 3 2.70 -1.52 0.15
N ALA A 4 1.65 -2.15 -0.36
CA ALA A 4 1.76 -3.47 -0.97
C ALA A 4 0.69 -3.70 -2.04
N THR A 5 0.84 -4.73 -2.86
CA THR A 5 -0.26 -5.17 -3.73
C THR A 5 -1.31 -5.95 -2.95
N SER A 6 -2.54 -6.03 -3.47
CA SER A 6 -3.67 -6.75 -2.84
C SER A 6 -3.35 -8.18 -2.36
N GLU A 7 -2.48 -8.91 -3.07
CA GLU A 7 -2.07 -10.27 -2.72
C GLU A 7 -1.33 -10.37 -1.37
N PHE A 8 -0.72 -9.28 -0.89
CA PHE A 8 0.06 -9.26 0.33
C PHE A 8 -0.72 -8.78 1.56
N ARG A 9 -2.06 -8.69 1.50
CA ARG A 9 -2.90 -8.27 2.64
C ARG A 9 -2.58 -9.03 3.92
N THR A 10 -2.51 -10.35 3.86
CA THR A 10 -2.18 -11.20 5.01
C THR A 10 -0.77 -10.93 5.53
N ALA A 11 0.22 -10.84 4.65
CA ALA A 11 1.60 -10.58 5.02
C ALA A 11 1.76 -9.20 5.69
N ALA A 12 1.14 -8.16 5.13
CA ALA A 12 1.13 -6.81 5.68
C ALA A 12 0.54 -6.78 7.11
N ARG A 13 -0.59 -7.47 7.33
CA ARG A 13 -1.21 -7.59 8.66
C ARG A 13 -0.32 -8.32 9.66
N VAL A 14 0.30 -9.44 9.24
CA VAL A 14 1.23 -10.19 10.09
C VAL A 14 2.44 -9.34 10.48
N GLN A 15 3.00 -8.57 9.54
CA GLN A 15 4.12 -7.66 9.81
C GLN A 15 3.72 -6.55 10.78
N ALA A 16 2.57 -5.90 10.56
CA ALA A 16 2.05 -4.85 11.44
C ALA A 16 1.87 -5.34 12.89
N SER A 17 1.24 -6.51 13.07
CA SER A 17 1.10 -7.13 14.39
C SER A 17 2.44 -7.46 15.06
N ARG A 18 3.41 -7.99 14.30
CA ARG A 18 4.76 -8.31 14.83
C ARG A 18 5.54 -7.06 15.26
N LEU A 19 5.23 -5.92 14.68
CA LEU A 19 5.80 -4.62 15.05
C LEU A 19 5.05 -3.94 16.21
N GLY A 20 4.09 -4.62 16.85
CA GLY A 20 3.30 -4.05 17.94
C GLY A 20 2.26 -3.03 17.46
N ARG A 21 1.90 -3.06 16.18
CA ARG A 21 0.94 -2.14 15.56
C ARG A 21 -0.16 -2.92 14.82
N PRO A 22 -0.97 -3.74 15.50
CA PRO A 22 -1.94 -4.63 14.86
C PRO A 22 -3.00 -3.88 14.03
N ASP A 23 -3.29 -2.63 14.40
CA ASP A 23 -4.28 -1.78 13.71
C ASP A 23 -3.67 -0.95 12.56
N LEU A 24 -2.36 -1.07 12.31
CA LEU A 24 -1.70 -0.37 11.21
C LEU A 24 -2.03 -1.04 9.88
N GLU A 25 -3.04 -0.51 9.19
CA GLU A 25 -3.41 -0.94 7.84
C GLU A 25 -2.42 -0.42 6.78
N ALA A 26 -2.21 -1.22 5.72
CA ALA A 26 -1.42 -0.83 4.56
C ALA A 26 -2.27 -0.08 3.53
N VAL A 27 -1.62 0.72 2.69
CA VAL A 27 -2.21 1.17 1.41
C VAL A 27 -2.02 0.05 0.39
N PHE A 28 -3.05 -0.23 -0.41
CA PHE A 28 -3.03 -1.33 -1.36
C PHE A 28 -3.15 -0.88 -2.81
N VAL A 29 -2.23 -1.36 -3.65
CA VAL A 29 -2.26 -1.18 -5.10
C VAL A 29 -2.85 -2.44 -5.76
N PRO A 30 -3.66 -2.33 -6.83
CA PRO A 30 -4.17 -3.49 -7.56
C PRO A 30 -3.05 -4.40 -8.12
N HIS A 31 -3.24 -5.71 -8.01
CA HIS A 31 -2.39 -6.72 -8.64
C HIS A 31 -2.90 -7.09 -10.05
N PRO A 32 -2.05 -7.52 -11.00
CA PRO A 32 -0.59 -7.61 -10.95
C PRO A 32 0.13 -6.28 -11.17
N ILE A 33 1.38 -6.22 -10.69
CA ILE A 33 2.35 -5.17 -11.03
C ILE A 33 3.32 -5.66 -12.11
N GLN A 34 3.39 -6.97 -12.33
CA GLN A 34 4.15 -7.57 -13.44
C GLN A 34 3.45 -7.29 -14.77
N ASP A 35 4.25 -7.27 -15.84
CA ASP A 35 3.79 -7.13 -17.23
C ASP A 35 2.94 -5.89 -17.49
N GLN A 36 3.15 -4.82 -16.71
CA GLN A 36 2.54 -3.51 -16.92
C GLN A 36 3.48 -2.60 -17.73
N THR A 37 2.90 -1.75 -18.56
CA THR A 37 3.61 -0.66 -19.21
C THR A 37 3.98 0.43 -18.21
N PRO A 38 4.97 1.31 -18.53
CA PRO A 38 5.29 2.45 -17.67
C PRO A 38 4.09 3.35 -17.36
N ALA A 39 3.26 3.65 -18.37
CA ALA A 39 2.07 4.49 -18.19
C ALA A 39 1.04 3.84 -17.23
N GLU A 40 0.86 2.53 -17.33
CA GLU A 40 -0.03 1.76 -16.44
C GLU A 40 0.50 1.69 -15.00
N ILE A 41 1.83 1.75 -14.80
CA ILE A 41 2.44 1.86 -13.48
C ILE A 41 2.28 3.27 -12.91
N GLU A 42 2.46 4.31 -13.74
CA GLU A 42 2.24 5.70 -13.35
C GLU A 42 0.78 5.93 -12.91
N GLU A 43 -0.19 5.49 -13.71
CA GLU A 43 -1.63 5.60 -13.36
C GLU A 43 -1.96 4.92 -12.03
N ARG A 44 -1.36 3.75 -11.75
CA ARG A 44 -1.52 3.07 -10.46
C ARG A 44 -0.90 3.84 -9.30
N ALA A 45 0.22 4.51 -9.51
CA ALA A 45 0.86 5.34 -8.50
C ALA A 45 -0.02 6.57 -8.21
N ASP A 46 -0.51 7.24 -9.25
CA ASP A 46 -1.40 8.38 -9.15
C ASP A 46 -2.71 8.02 -8.42
N ALA A 47 -3.22 6.81 -8.62
CA ALA A 47 -4.43 6.34 -7.95
C ALA A 47 -4.31 6.22 -6.42
N VAL A 48 -3.09 6.10 -5.87
CA VAL A 48 -2.87 5.89 -4.42
C VAL A 48 -2.05 6.97 -3.75
N ILE A 49 -1.40 7.87 -4.51
CA ILE A 49 -0.44 8.82 -3.96
C ILE A 49 -1.06 9.78 -2.93
N GLU A 50 -2.29 10.26 -3.19
CA GLU A 50 -3.00 11.14 -2.26
C GLU A 50 -3.31 10.45 -0.92
N GLU A 51 -3.69 9.17 -0.95
CA GLU A 51 -3.89 8.38 0.28
C GLU A 51 -2.58 8.22 1.05
N VAL A 52 -1.48 7.92 0.35
CA VAL A 52 -0.15 7.78 0.96
C VAL A 52 0.28 9.08 1.64
N VAL A 53 0.16 10.21 0.95
CA VAL A 53 0.51 11.53 1.49
C VAL A 53 -0.34 11.86 2.70
N ALA A 54 -1.66 11.66 2.62
CA ALA A 54 -2.58 11.93 3.72
C ALA A 54 -2.18 11.15 4.98
N ARG A 55 -1.88 9.85 4.86
CA ARG A 55 -1.51 9.01 6.02
C ARG A 55 -0.13 9.35 6.61
N LEU A 56 0.79 9.85 5.79
CA LEU A 56 2.12 10.28 6.26
C LEU A 56 2.09 11.65 6.95
N THR A 57 1.13 12.50 6.62
CA THR A 57 1.11 13.91 7.05
C THR A 57 0.06 14.23 8.11
N THR A 58 -1.00 13.43 8.22
CA THR A 58 -2.11 13.70 9.16
C THR A 58 -2.02 12.92 10.48
N GLY A 59 -1.04 12.02 10.63
CA GLY A 59 -0.72 11.36 11.91
C GLY A 59 -1.77 10.37 12.43
N ALA A 60 -2.75 9.98 11.62
CA ALA A 60 -3.76 8.97 11.95
C ALA A 60 -3.28 7.53 11.64
#